data_AF-A0A0R1KVL5-F1
#
_entry.id   AF-A0A0R1KVL5-F1
#
_cell.length_a   1.000
_cell.length_b   1.000
_cell.length_c   1.000
_cell.angle_alpha   90.00
_cell.angle_beta   90.00
_cell.angle_gamma   90.00
#
_symmetry.space_group_name_H-M   'P 1'
#
loop_
_entity.id
_entity.type
_entity.pdbx_description
1 polymer ?
#
loop_
_entity_poly.entity_id
_entity_poly.type
_entity_poly.pdbx_seq_one_letter_code
_entity_poly.pdbx_strand_id
1 'polypeptide(L)'
;MSYNNLKRGIPELRKLMGKQLFVGVQGSEGKIAMIAHVMEFGAHIKPINGKYLTIPSENVPHGRSARDYKDLHFVTRGNGKGILINKDGQVMFYLVPRVDIPGRHYFTETYDTHIVEWTQKYRKQVHEILMGRQTADGCMEYMGQVVVRDIRKAIVDWKVPHNAPATVARKHGVDNPLVDTGRLVASITHEVRRS
;
A
#
# COMPACT_ATOMS: atom_id res chain seq x y z
N MET A 1 -2.73 51.00 13.84
CA MET A 1 -2.21 49.66 13.51
C MET A 1 -2.17 49.51 12.00
N SER A 2 -0.99 49.32 11.39
CA SER A 2 -0.88 49.12 9.95
C SER A 2 -1.30 47.68 9.60
N TYR A 3 -2.43 47.53 8.91
CA TYR A 3 -3.03 46.27 8.47
C TYR A 3 -2.42 45.77 7.14
N ASN A 4 -1.10 45.90 6.95
CA ASN A 4 -0.47 45.46 5.70
C ASN A 4 0.20 44.08 5.86
N ASN A 5 -0.64 43.06 6.04
CA ASN A 5 -0.20 41.66 6.13
C ASN A 5 0.43 41.17 4.81
N LEU A 6 0.15 41.84 3.69
CA LEU A 6 0.73 41.53 2.38
C LEU A 6 2.26 41.66 2.37
N LYS A 7 2.84 42.56 3.18
CA LYS A 7 4.30 42.68 3.33
C LYS A 7 4.95 41.38 3.83
N ARG A 8 4.22 40.58 4.63
CA ARG A 8 4.66 39.28 5.14
C ARG A 8 4.21 38.13 4.24
N GLY A 9 2.98 38.18 3.71
CA GLY A 9 2.40 37.11 2.92
C GLY A 9 3.00 36.97 1.51
N ILE A 10 3.31 38.06 0.81
CA ILE A 10 3.84 38.01 -0.57
C ILE A 10 5.17 37.24 -0.65
N PRO A 11 6.18 37.48 0.22
CA PRO A 11 7.40 36.68 0.24
C PRO A 11 7.15 35.17 0.43
N GLU A 12 6.25 34.80 1.34
CA GLU A 12 5.91 33.40 1.59
C GLU A 12 5.17 32.78 0.40
N LEU A 13 4.29 33.51 -0.28
CA LEU A 13 3.67 33.01 -1.52
C LEU A 13 4.71 32.73 -2.61
N ARG A 14 5.71 33.61 -2.79
CA ARG A 14 6.80 33.36 -3.73
C ARG A 14 7.59 32.10 -3.35
N LYS A 15 7.86 31.91 -2.06
CA LYS A 15 8.51 30.71 -1.55
C LYS A 15 7.66 29.44 -1.80
N LEU A 16 6.33 29.56 -1.68
CA LEU A 16 5.40 28.46 -1.94
C LEU A 16 5.41 28.04 -3.43
N MET A 17 5.49 29.00 -4.36
CA MET A 17 5.57 28.71 -5.80
C MET A 17 6.81 27.89 -6.18
N GLY A 18 7.89 27.97 -5.40
CA GLY A 18 9.12 27.20 -5.59
C GLY A 18 9.15 25.88 -4.85
N LYS A 19 8.01 25.30 -4.45
CA LYS A 19 7.94 24.06 -3.68
C LYS A 19 7.06 23.01 -4.34
N GLN A 20 7.43 21.75 -4.10
CA GLN A 20 6.68 20.58 -4.53
C GLN A 20 6.49 19.62 -3.36
N LEU A 21 5.30 19.03 -3.26
CA LEU A 21 4.96 18.01 -2.27
C LEU A 21 5.00 16.64 -2.95
N PHE A 22 5.86 15.76 -2.47
CA PHE A 22 5.89 14.36 -2.85
C PHE A 22 5.25 13.53 -1.75
N VAL A 23 4.28 12.69 -2.10
CA VAL A 23 3.63 11.77 -1.15
C VAL A 23 3.67 10.37 -1.72
N GLY A 24 4.04 9.39 -0.90
CA GLY A 24 4.08 7.99 -1.32
C GLY A 24 4.90 7.14 -0.37
N VAL A 25 5.30 5.97 -0.86
CA VAL A 25 6.20 5.08 -0.13
C VAL A 25 7.60 5.67 -0.13
N GLN A 26 8.11 6.00 1.05
CA GLN A 26 9.52 6.37 1.21
C GLN A 26 10.20 5.38 2.16
N GLY A 27 11.30 4.79 1.69
CA GLY A 27 12.07 3.80 2.44
C GLY A 27 13.03 3.08 1.52
N SER A 28 14.27 2.91 1.96
CA SER A 28 15.40 2.30 1.24
C SER A 28 15.24 0.80 0.93
N GLU A 29 14.12 0.18 1.34
CA GLU A 29 13.85 -1.23 1.08
C GLU A 29 13.02 -1.40 -0.19
N GLY A 30 13.67 -1.80 -1.30
CA GLY A 30 12.98 -2.07 -2.59
C GLY A 30 11.81 -3.06 -2.50
N LYS A 31 11.75 -3.87 -1.43
CA LYS A 31 10.61 -4.75 -1.14
C LYS A 31 9.31 -3.99 -0.85
N ILE A 32 9.36 -2.85 -0.15
CA ILE A 32 8.14 -2.09 0.18
C ILE A 32 7.59 -1.40 -1.07
N ALA A 33 8.46 -0.83 -1.89
CA ALA A 33 8.08 -0.25 -3.18
C ALA A 33 7.44 -1.30 -4.10
N MET A 34 8.01 -2.51 -4.15
CA MET A 34 7.41 -3.64 -4.86
C MET A 34 6.02 -3.99 -4.31
N ILE A 35 5.86 -4.10 -2.99
CA ILE A 35 4.55 -4.39 -2.37
C ILE A 35 3.53 -3.33 -2.75
N ALA A 36 3.88 -2.04 -2.64
CA ALA A 36 2.99 -0.94 -3.00
C ALA A 36 2.56 -0.99 -4.47
N HIS A 37 3.50 -1.28 -5.38
CA HIS A 37 3.20 -1.43 -6.80
C HIS A 37 2.24 -2.61 -7.06
N VAL A 38 2.51 -3.78 -6.48
CA VAL A 38 1.65 -4.96 -6.60
C VAL A 38 0.26 -4.68 -6.01
N MET A 39 0.17 -3.96 -4.90
CA MET A 39 -1.11 -3.62 -4.30
C MET A 39 -1.90 -2.61 -5.14
N GLU A 40 -1.24 -1.61 -5.74
CA GLU A 40 -1.92 -0.63 -6.59
C GLU A 40 -2.43 -1.25 -7.89
N PHE A 41 -1.56 -1.98 -8.60
CA PHE A 41 -1.83 -2.42 -9.99
C PHE A 41 -2.13 -3.91 -10.14
N GLY A 42 -1.94 -4.70 -9.09
CA GLY A 42 -2.03 -6.15 -9.14
C GLY A 42 -0.73 -6.81 -9.63
N ALA A 43 -0.74 -8.14 -9.71
CA ALA A 43 0.37 -8.92 -10.23
C ALA A 43 -0.07 -10.28 -10.77
N HIS A 44 0.65 -10.77 -11.76
CA HIS A 44 0.51 -12.12 -12.29
C HIS A 44 1.78 -12.91 -12.04
N ILE A 45 1.67 -13.97 -11.24
CA ILE A 45 2.80 -14.81 -10.86
C ILE A 45 2.64 -16.17 -11.55
N LYS A 46 3.71 -16.61 -12.22
CA LYS A 46 3.79 -17.92 -12.88
C LYS A 46 5.06 -18.63 -12.40
N PRO A 47 5.06 -19.98 -12.35
CA PRO A 47 6.27 -20.72 -12.03
C PRO A 47 7.32 -20.51 -13.11
N ILE A 48 8.56 -20.22 -12.71
CA ILE A 48 9.70 -20.11 -13.63
C ILE A 48 10.21 -21.51 -13.99
N ASN A 49 10.42 -22.33 -12.96
CA ASN A 49 10.95 -23.68 -13.10
C ASN A 49 9.90 -24.67 -12.61
N GLY A 50 9.27 -25.38 -13.53
CA GLY A 50 8.27 -26.41 -13.25
C GLY A 50 6.83 -25.99 -13.52
N LYS A 51 5.90 -26.89 -13.22
CA LYS A 51 4.48 -26.75 -13.60
C LYS A 51 3.64 -25.93 -12.62
N TYR A 52 4.08 -25.83 -11.36
CA TYR A 52 3.27 -25.31 -10.27
C TYR A 52 4.03 -24.30 -9.39
N LEU A 53 3.32 -23.25 -8.99
CA LEU A 53 3.63 -22.50 -7.78
C LEU A 53 3.18 -23.32 -6.58
N THR A 54 3.98 -23.26 -5.51
CA THR A 54 3.73 -23.98 -4.27
C THR A 54 3.29 -23.00 -3.21
N ILE A 55 1.98 -22.96 -2.95
CA ILE A 55 1.36 -22.01 -2.01
C ILE A 55 1.12 -22.72 -0.68
N PRO A 56 1.74 -22.26 0.42
CA PRO A 56 1.60 -22.93 1.72
C PRO A 56 0.20 -22.72 2.30
N SER A 57 -0.36 -23.78 2.89
CA SER A 57 -1.60 -23.71 3.66
C SER A 57 -1.36 -23.12 5.06
N GLU A 58 -2.42 -23.01 5.84
CA GLU A 58 -2.42 -22.68 7.27
C GLU A 58 -1.63 -23.69 8.12
N ASN A 59 -1.44 -24.93 7.64
CA ASN A 59 -0.69 -25.97 8.36
C ASN A 59 0.83 -25.83 8.22
N VAL A 60 1.31 -24.91 7.37
CA VAL A 60 2.74 -24.70 7.13
C VAL A 60 3.24 -23.46 7.87
N PRO A 61 4.18 -23.61 8.82
CA PRO A 61 4.80 -22.50 9.53
C PRO A 61 5.39 -21.44 8.58
N HIS A 62 5.42 -20.20 9.05
CA HIS A 62 5.95 -19.09 8.27
C HIS A 62 7.43 -19.31 7.88
N GLY A 63 7.79 -18.99 6.64
CA GLY A 63 9.15 -19.16 6.12
C GLY A 63 9.52 -20.57 5.67
N ARG A 64 8.65 -21.57 5.86
CA ARG A 64 8.86 -22.95 5.35
C ARG A 64 8.38 -23.12 3.92
N SER A 65 9.08 -23.95 3.16
CA SER A 65 8.80 -24.34 1.79
C SER A 65 8.55 -25.85 1.69
N ALA A 66 7.96 -26.32 0.59
CA ALA A 66 7.72 -27.76 0.41
C ALA A 66 9.01 -28.61 0.43
N ARG A 67 10.16 -28.03 0.09
CA ARG A 67 11.45 -28.74 0.14
C ARG A 67 11.92 -29.06 1.56
N ASP A 68 11.37 -28.39 2.57
CA ASP A 68 11.74 -28.60 3.96
C ASP A 68 11.10 -29.88 4.55
N TYR A 69 10.16 -30.50 3.83
CA TYR A 69 9.42 -31.67 4.28
C TYR A 69 9.79 -32.88 3.42
N LYS A 70 10.09 -34.01 4.08
CA LYS A 70 10.53 -35.26 3.40
C LYS A 70 9.36 -36.19 3.08
N ASP A 71 8.21 -35.95 3.67
CA ASP A 71 7.07 -36.85 3.73
C ASP A 71 5.83 -36.29 3.02
N LEU A 72 6.05 -35.39 2.05
CA LEU A 72 4.96 -34.85 1.24
C LEU A 72 4.58 -35.82 0.12
N HIS A 73 3.29 -36.10 0.02
CA HIS A 73 2.70 -36.88 -1.05
C HIS A 73 1.89 -35.97 -1.98
N PHE A 74 2.13 -36.09 -3.29
CA PHE A 74 1.37 -35.36 -4.29
C PHE A 74 0.02 -36.04 -4.56
N VAL A 75 -1.06 -35.27 -4.48
CA VAL A 75 -2.42 -35.72 -4.79
C VAL A 75 -3.03 -34.78 -5.82
N THR A 76 -3.72 -35.36 -6.81
CA THR A 76 -4.44 -34.63 -7.86
C THR A 76 -5.86 -35.16 -7.98
N ARG A 77 -6.83 -34.27 -8.25
CA ARG A 77 -8.24 -34.63 -8.52
C ARG A 77 -8.66 -34.35 -9.98
N GLY A 78 -7.69 -34.20 -10.89
CA GLY A 78 -7.94 -33.75 -12.26
C GLY A 78 -8.06 -32.21 -12.36
N ASN A 79 -8.02 -31.66 -13.58
CA ASN A 79 -8.05 -30.21 -13.90
C ASN A 79 -6.76 -29.40 -13.65
N GLY A 80 -5.61 -30.06 -13.61
CA GLY A 80 -4.32 -29.34 -13.61
C GLY A 80 -4.01 -28.58 -12.32
N LYS A 81 -4.75 -28.81 -11.23
CA LYS A 81 -4.42 -28.37 -9.87
C LYS A 81 -3.99 -29.59 -9.04
N GLY A 82 -3.12 -29.38 -8.06
CA GLY A 82 -2.67 -30.44 -7.15
C GLY A 82 -2.51 -29.94 -5.72
N ILE A 83 -2.30 -30.87 -4.81
CA ILE A 83 -1.97 -30.58 -3.42
C ILE A 83 -0.81 -31.45 -2.97
N LEU A 84 -0.05 -30.97 -1.99
CA LEU A 84 0.91 -31.77 -1.22
C LEU A 84 0.32 -32.00 0.17
N ILE A 85 0.22 -33.28 0.56
CA ILE A 85 -0.27 -33.70 1.87
C ILE A 85 0.86 -34.35 2.69
N ASN A 86 0.79 -34.28 4.02
CA ASN A 86 1.69 -35.06 4.89
C ASN A 86 1.15 -36.50 5.08
N LYS A 87 1.86 -37.30 5.89
CA LYS A 87 1.48 -38.68 6.23
C LYS A 87 0.11 -38.80 6.90
N ASP A 88 -0.30 -37.77 7.64
CA ASP A 88 -1.59 -37.70 8.33
C ASP A 88 -2.73 -37.26 7.40
N GLY A 89 -2.45 -37.02 6.11
CA GLY A 89 -3.42 -36.58 5.12
C GLY A 89 -3.75 -35.10 5.17
N GLN A 90 -3.05 -34.30 5.98
CA GLN A 90 -3.26 -32.86 6.08
C GLN A 90 -2.69 -32.14 4.86
N VAL A 91 -3.44 -31.17 4.33
CA VAL A 91 -2.98 -30.34 3.21
C VAL A 91 -1.92 -29.37 3.68
N MET A 92 -0.70 -29.52 3.15
CA MET A 92 0.44 -28.66 3.45
C MET A 92 0.62 -27.58 2.38
N PHE A 93 0.48 -27.93 1.10
CA PHE A 93 0.65 -26.95 0.03
C PHE A 93 -0.38 -27.13 -1.09
N TYR A 94 -0.89 -26.01 -1.59
CA TYR A 94 -1.66 -25.94 -2.81
C TYR A 94 -0.72 -25.73 -4.01
N LEU A 95 -0.93 -26.52 -5.07
CA LEU A 95 -0.16 -26.44 -6.31
C LEU A 95 -1.03 -25.83 -7.41
N VAL A 96 -0.64 -24.62 -7.83
CA VAL A 96 -1.40 -23.82 -8.81
C VAL A 96 -0.51 -23.40 -9.98
N PRO A 97 -1.00 -23.37 -11.22
CA PRO A 97 -0.19 -23.01 -12.39
C PRO A 97 0.08 -21.50 -12.50
N ARG A 98 -0.73 -20.67 -11.83
CA ARG A 98 -0.58 -19.21 -11.75
C ARG A 98 -1.26 -18.68 -10.49
N VAL A 99 -0.83 -17.52 -10.03
CA VAL A 99 -1.52 -16.71 -9.03
C VAL A 99 -1.79 -15.34 -9.64
N ASP A 100 -3.04 -14.90 -9.54
CA ASP A 100 -3.47 -13.57 -9.95
C ASP A 100 -3.82 -12.77 -8.70
N ILE A 101 -3.05 -11.71 -8.47
CA ILE A 101 -3.29 -10.76 -7.38
C ILE A 101 -4.00 -9.57 -8.02
N PRO A 102 -5.26 -9.29 -7.67
CA PRO A 102 -5.96 -8.14 -8.24
C PRO A 102 -5.41 -6.84 -7.64
N GLY A 103 -5.41 -5.78 -8.45
CA GLY A 103 -5.12 -4.43 -7.99
C GLY A 103 -6.16 -3.93 -7.01
N ARG A 104 -5.72 -3.09 -6.08
CA ARG A 104 -6.53 -2.50 -5.01
C ARG A 104 -6.47 -0.98 -5.02
N HIS A 105 -5.92 -0.37 -6.09
CA HIS A 105 -6.03 1.04 -6.48
C HIS A 105 -6.10 2.07 -5.33
N TYR A 106 -5.42 1.81 -4.22
CA TYR A 106 -5.62 2.53 -2.98
C TYR A 106 -5.09 3.95 -3.07
N PHE A 107 -4.08 4.16 -3.92
CA PHE A 107 -3.53 5.48 -4.15
C PHE A 107 -4.39 6.27 -5.14
N THR A 108 -4.70 5.68 -6.30
CA THR A 108 -5.47 6.35 -7.36
C THR A 108 -6.89 6.67 -6.90
N GLU A 109 -7.61 5.73 -6.30
CA GLU A 109 -8.98 5.97 -5.83
C GLU A 109 -9.02 7.00 -4.69
N THR A 110 -8.02 7.02 -3.80
CA THR A 110 -7.92 8.04 -2.75
C THR A 110 -7.70 9.42 -3.36
N TYR A 111 -6.83 9.52 -4.37
CA TYR A 111 -6.61 10.79 -5.08
C TYR A 111 -7.90 11.30 -5.71
N ASP A 112 -8.59 10.47 -6.49
CA ASP A 112 -9.83 10.84 -7.17
C ASP A 112 -10.93 11.25 -6.17
N THR A 113 -11.00 10.55 -5.03
CA THR A 113 -11.97 10.83 -3.97
C THR A 113 -11.69 12.17 -3.28
N HIS A 114 -10.42 12.50 -3.00
CA HIS A 114 -10.08 13.61 -2.11
C HIS A 114 -9.52 14.86 -2.80
N ILE A 115 -9.19 14.82 -4.09
CA ILE A 115 -8.53 15.95 -4.78
C ILE A 115 -9.28 17.28 -4.65
N VAL A 116 -10.61 17.25 -4.65
CA VAL A 116 -11.44 18.45 -4.43
C VAL A 116 -11.28 18.99 -3.01
N GLU A 117 -11.35 18.11 -2.00
CA GLU A 117 -11.17 18.48 -0.59
C GLU A 117 -9.76 19.01 -0.32
N TRP A 118 -8.73 18.32 -0.83
CA TRP A 118 -7.34 18.74 -0.70
C TRP A 118 -7.09 20.10 -1.36
N THR A 119 -7.66 20.34 -2.54
CA THR A 119 -7.59 21.65 -3.21
C THR A 119 -8.22 22.74 -2.36
N GLN A 120 -9.38 22.49 -1.75
CA GLN A 120 -10.02 23.46 -0.85
C GLN A 120 -9.17 23.75 0.39
N LYS A 121 -8.58 22.73 1.02
CA LYS A 121 -7.66 22.91 2.16
C LYS A 121 -6.42 23.71 1.75
N TYR A 122 -5.86 23.42 0.59
CA TYR A 122 -4.71 24.17 0.07
C TYR A 122 -5.06 25.65 -0.16
N ARG A 123 -6.21 25.95 -0.77
CA ARG A 123 -6.68 27.33 -0.95
C ARG A 123 -6.83 28.07 0.39
N LYS A 124 -7.34 27.38 1.43
CA LYS A 124 -7.40 27.95 2.79
C LYS A 124 -6.00 28.25 3.33
N GLN A 125 -5.02 27.35 3.15
CA GLN A 125 -3.64 27.60 3.56
C GLN A 125 -3.02 28.80 2.83
N VAL A 126 -3.25 28.92 1.52
CA VAL A 126 -2.82 30.07 0.71
C VAL A 126 -3.42 31.38 1.25
N HIS A 127 -4.70 31.37 1.63
CA HIS A 127 -5.34 32.52 2.27
C HIS A 127 -4.68 32.86 3.62
N GLU A 128 -4.37 31.87 4.45
CA GLU A 128 -3.68 32.11 5.73
C GLU A 128 -2.26 32.69 5.55
N ILE A 129 -1.56 32.30 4.48
CA ILE A 129 -0.27 32.90 4.11
C ILE A 129 -0.46 34.38 3.76
N LEU A 130 -1.46 34.72 2.93
CA LEU A 130 -1.76 36.11 2.58
C LEU A 130 -2.09 36.97 3.80
N MET A 131 -2.76 36.38 4.79
CA MET A 131 -3.08 37.03 6.07
C MET A 131 -1.89 37.10 7.03
N GLY A 132 -0.72 36.56 6.65
CA GLY A 132 0.49 36.55 7.47
C GLY A 132 0.42 35.61 8.68
N ARG A 133 -0.47 34.61 8.65
CA ARG A 133 -0.72 33.64 9.73
C ARG A 133 -0.17 32.24 9.45
N GLN A 134 0.41 32.03 8.26
CA GLN A 134 0.99 30.77 7.82
C GLN A 134 2.24 31.03 6.97
N THR A 135 3.15 30.06 6.92
CA THR A 135 4.34 30.07 6.06
C THR A 135 4.20 29.08 4.91
N ALA A 136 5.02 29.22 3.87
CA ALA A 136 5.08 28.26 2.77
C ALA A 136 5.45 26.86 3.25
N ASP A 137 6.40 26.75 4.19
CA ASP A 137 6.83 25.47 4.75
C ASP A 137 5.70 24.83 5.55
N GLY A 138 5.05 25.59 6.44
CA GLY A 138 3.94 25.10 7.23
C GLY A 138 2.71 24.71 6.41
N CYS A 139 2.44 25.42 5.31
CA CYS A 139 1.40 25.05 4.34
C CYS A 139 1.70 23.68 3.71
N MET A 140 2.91 23.48 3.19
CA MET A 140 3.27 22.24 2.51
C MET A 140 3.36 21.05 3.48
N GLU A 141 3.87 21.28 4.69
CA GLU A 141 3.91 20.29 5.76
C GLU A 141 2.50 19.86 6.17
N TYR A 142 1.60 20.83 6.40
CA TYR A 142 0.20 20.54 6.70
C TYR A 142 -0.49 19.75 5.58
N MET A 143 -0.29 20.14 4.31
CA MET A 143 -0.87 19.41 3.19
C MET A 143 -0.31 17.99 3.08
N GLY A 144 0.99 17.80 3.31
CA GLY A 144 1.61 16.47 3.38
C GLY A 144 0.94 15.59 4.42
N GLN A 145 0.77 16.09 5.64
CA GLN A 145 0.10 15.37 6.72
C GLN A 145 -1.35 14.99 6.39
N VAL A 146 -2.10 15.90 5.76
CA VAL A 146 -3.48 15.62 5.31
C VAL A 146 -3.51 14.47 4.31
N VAL A 147 -2.70 14.54 3.25
CA VAL A 147 -2.70 13.54 2.18
C VAL A 147 -2.21 12.18 2.71
N VAL A 148 -1.14 12.16 3.51
CA VAL A 148 -0.62 10.94 4.16
C VAL A 148 -1.68 10.29 5.03
N ARG A 149 -2.40 11.08 5.84
CA ARG A 149 -3.48 10.57 6.69
C ARG A 149 -4.57 9.90 5.85
N ASP A 150 -5.01 10.54 4.77
CA ASP A 150 -6.11 10.05 3.95
C ASP A 150 -5.73 8.76 3.21
N ILE A 151 -4.51 8.69 2.65
CA ILE A 151 -3.99 7.44 2.04
C ILE A 151 -3.87 6.32 3.08
N ARG A 152 -3.29 6.60 4.25
CA ARG A 152 -3.17 5.60 5.33
C ARG A 152 -4.54 5.09 5.77
N LYS A 153 -5.53 5.98 5.87
CA LYS A 153 -6.92 5.63 6.19
C LYS A 153 -7.52 4.72 5.12
N ALA A 154 -7.37 5.08 3.84
CA ALA A 154 -7.87 4.25 2.74
C ALA A 154 -7.28 2.84 2.78
N ILE A 155 -5.98 2.70 3.05
CA ILE A 155 -5.33 1.39 3.19
C ILE A 155 -5.95 0.56 4.34
N VAL A 156 -6.18 1.17 5.49
CA VAL A 156 -6.72 0.48 6.68
C VAL A 156 -8.20 0.11 6.50
N ASP A 157 -8.96 0.95 5.80
CA ASP A 157 -10.40 0.76 5.61
C ASP A 157 -10.72 -0.12 4.38
N TRP A 158 -9.71 -0.49 3.57
CA TRP A 158 -9.88 -1.23 2.32
C TRP A 158 -10.45 -2.63 2.52
N LYS A 159 -11.40 -3.03 1.66
CA LYS A 159 -12.08 -4.34 1.73
C LYS A 159 -12.10 -5.11 0.42
N VAL A 160 -12.21 -4.43 -0.73
CA VAL A 160 -12.48 -5.08 -2.03
C VAL A 160 -11.42 -4.68 -3.05
N PRO A 161 -10.80 -5.61 -3.78
CA PRO A 161 -10.95 -7.06 -3.68
C PRO A 161 -10.35 -7.67 -2.40
N HIS A 162 -11.10 -8.61 -1.81
CA HIS A 162 -10.75 -9.38 -0.61
C HIS A 162 -9.47 -10.20 -0.77
N ASN A 163 -8.94 -10.73 0.33
CA ASN A 163 -7.88 -11.73 0.25
C ASN A 163 -8.43 -13.06 -0.29
N ALA A 164 -7.58 -13.83 -0.97
CA ALA A 164 -7.94 -15.20 -1.35
C ALA A 164 -8.21 -16.05 -0.09
N PRO A 165 -9.15 -17.03 -0.11
CA PRO A 165 -9.50 -17.80 1.08
C PRO A 165 -8.31 -18.47 1.78
N ALA A 166 -7.37 -19.04 1.02
CA ALA A 166 -6.14 -19.64 1.57
C ALA A 166 -5.25 -18.59 2.28
N THR A 167 -5.22 -17.35 1.78
CA THR A 167 -4.49 -16.24 2.43
C THR A 167 -5.17 -15.83 3.74
N VAL A 168 -6.51 -15.74 3.75
CA VAL A 168 -7.28 -15.43 4.97
C VAL A 168 -7.06 -16.49 6.04
N ALA A 169 -7.11 -17.77 5.67
CA ALA A 169 -6.82 -18.88 6.59
C ALA A 169 -5.41 -18.76 7.19
N ARG A 170 -4.41 -18.45 6.35
CA ARG A 170 -3.01 -18.23 6.77
C ARG A 170 -2.83 -17.01 7.66
N LYS A 171 -3.66 -15.97 7.49
CA LYS A 171 -3.68 -14.76 8.33
C LYS A 171 -4.61 -14.89 9.54
N HIS A 172 -5.01 -16.09 9.94
CA HIS A 172 -5.89 -16.32 11.08
C HIS A 172 -7.22 -15.54 11.01
N GLY A 173 -7.80 -15.45 9.81
CA GLY A 173 -9.10 -14.79 9.59
C GLY A 173 -9.02 -13.32 9.19
N VAL A 174 -7.82 -12.71 9.15
CA VAL A 174 -7.69 -11.31 8.71
C VAL A 174 -7.89 -11.19 7.19
N ASP A 175 -8.94 -10.47 6.80
CA ASP A 175 -9.32 -10.25 5.40
C ASP A 175 -8.94 -8.87 4.85
N ASN A 176 -8.42 -7.93 5.67
CA ASN A 176 -7.89 -6.69 5.11
C ASN A 176 -6.74 -7.05 4.15
N PRO A 177 -6.84 -6.64 2.88
CA PRO A 177 -5.92 -7.14 1.88
C PRO A 177 -4.68 -6.27 1.67
N LEU A 178 -4.69 -5.04 2.16
CA LEU A 178 -3.55 -4.12 2.12
C LEU A 178 -2.76 -4.08 3.45
N VAL A 179 -3.32 -4.65 4.52
CA VAL A 179 -2.69 -4.74 5.83
C VAL A 179 -2.33 -6.19 6.16
N ASP A 180 -1.03 -6.40 6.39
CA ASP A 180 -0.49 -7.65 6.93
C ASP A 180 0.37 -7.35 8.17
N THR A 181 1.59 -6.85 7.95
CA THR A 181 2.49 -6.40 9.02
C THR A 181 2.34 -4.91 9.38
N GLY A 182 1.48 -4.18 8.67
CA GLY A 182 1.37 -2.71 8.78
C GLY A 182 2.51 -1.92 8.12
N ARG A 183 3.57 -2.58 7.60
CA ARG A 183 4.73 -1.91 7.00
C ARG A 183 4.39 -1.00 5.82
N LEU A 184 3.43 -1.40 4.97
CA LEU A 184 2.98 -0.56 3.86
C LEU A 184 2.39 0.76 4.37
N VAL A 185 1.42 0.70 5.29
CA VAL A 185 0.79 1.90 5.90
C VAL A 185 1.84 2.80 6.54
N ALA A 186 2.75 2.21 7.33
CA ALA A 186 3.81 2.95 8.02
C ALA A 186 4.78 3.64 7.04
N SER A 187 4.99 3.06 5.86
CA SER A 187 5.90 3.60 4.84
C SER A 187 5.34 4.77 4.04
N ILE A 188 4.03 5.03 4.10
CA ILE A 188 3.42 6.18 3.44
C ILE A 188 3.82 7.44 4.21
N THR A 189 4.52 8.35 3.55
CA THR A 189 4.96 9.63 4.11
C THR A 189 5.03 10.69 3.03
N HIS A 190 5.37 11.92 3.40
CA HIS A 190 5.57 13.03 2.48
C HIS A 190 6.97 13.64 2.59
N GLU A 191 7.36 14.34 1.53
CA GLU A 191 8.58 15.14 1.45
C GLU A 191 8.30 16.44 0.70
N VAL A 192 8.77 17.55 1.24
CA VAL A 192 8.68 18.87 0.59
C VAL A 192 10.01 19.19 -0.07
N ARG A 193 10.02 19.29 -1.40
CA ARG A 193 11.20 19.64 -2.20
C ARG A 193 11.10 21.06 -2.75
N ARG A 194 12.24 21.61 -3.15
CA ARG A 194 12.29 22.83 -3.98
C ARG A 194 12.07 22.44 -5.43
N SER A 195 11.25 23.21 -6.14
CA SER A 195 11.02 23.09 -7.58
C SER A 195 12.17 23.68 -8.38
#